data_AF-A0A1E7X4P8-F1
#
_entry.id   AF-A0A1E7X4P8-F1
#
_cell.length_a   1.000
_cell.length_b   1.000
_cell.length_c   1.000
_cell.angle_alpha   90.00
_cell.angle_beta   90.00
_cell.angle_gamma   90.00
#
_symmetry.space_group_name_H-M   'P 1'
#
loop_
_entity.id
_entity.type
_entity.pdbx_description
1 polymer ?
#
loop_
_entity_poly.entity_id
_entity_poly.type
_entity_poly.pdbx_seq_one_letter_code
_entity_poly.pdbx_strand_id
1 'polypeptide(L)'
;MTTVPVGDSTRHLIAAVKKLEHSLHTSGLPRWMSRLPVWWLSWHYSRMLDHKIARMRRIARKFESWLPAIRAADQDPRTRLEFIDLDHAMHDDIDATRQTMWELRAYCIDIATMFGQLGYQSAQLNRRQRLFLSVIEQTCVQAATMQETLVAHDTRVLALLQQSQQSRPEQSPHSQPGSDPAGVRPQEARAA
;
A
#
# COMPACT_ATOMS: atom_id res chain seq x y z
N MET A 1 9.55 -17.48 3.49
CA MET A 1 10.22 -16.52 4.38
C MET A 1 9.62 -16.69 5.76
N THR A 2 10.38 -17.24 6.71
CA THR A 2 9.93 -17.48 8.09
C THR A 2 9.88 -16.15 8.84
N THR A 3 8.70 -15.57 8.97
CA THR A 3 8.46 -14.45 9.86
C THR A 3 8.53 -14.99 11.30
N VAL A 4 9.72 -14.93 11.91
CA VAL A 4 9.83 -15.16 13.36
C VAL A 4 8.85 -14.20 14.03
N PRO A 5 7.92 -14.68 14.85
CA PRO A 5 6.97 -13.81 15.52
C PRO A 5 7.75 -12.76 16.30
N VAL A 6 7.43 -11.48 16.10
CA VAL A 6 8.21 -10.36 16.66
C VAL A 6 8.26 -10.40 18.19
N GLY A 7 7.28 -11.04 18.82
CA GLY A 7 7.31 -11.39 20.25
C GLY A 7 8.52 -12.24 20.66
N ASP A 8 8.98 -13.18 19.84
CA ASP A 8 10.15 -14.00 20.15
C ASP A 8 11.45 -13.24 19.88
N SER A 9 11.50 -12.45 18.81
CA SER A 9 12.66 -11.63 18.48
C SER A 9 12.95 -10.56 19.56
N THR A 10 11.91 -9.88 20.05
CA THR A 10 12.05 -8.88 21.13
C THR A 10 12.47 -9.51 22.46
N ARG A 11 11.93 -10.68 22.82
CA ARG A 11 12.34 -11.43 24.02
C ARG A 11 13.80 -11.86 23.96
N HIS A 12 14.26 -12.38 22.82
CA HIS A 12 15.67 -12.73 22.63
C HIS A 12 16.58 -11.51 22.74
N LEU A 13 16.18 -10.37 22.18
CA LEU A 13 16.94 -9.14 22.27
C LEU A 13 17.03 -8.64 23.72
N ILE A 14 15.94 -8.69 24.49
CA ILE A 14 15.96 -8.35 25.92
C ILE A 14 16.92 -9.24 26.68
N ALA A 15 16.85 -10.56 26.46
CA ALA A 15 17.72 -11.52 27.13
C ALA A 15 19.19 -11.27 26.79
N ALA A 16 19.50 -11.00 25.52
CA ALA A 16 20.85 -10.67 25.07
C ALA A 16 21.38 -9.37 25.70
N VAL A 17 20.56 -8.31 25.72
CA VAL A 17 20.92 -7.03 26.33
C VAL A 17 21.16 -7.20 27.83
N LYS A 18 20.24 -7.84 28.57
CA LYS A 18 20.41 -8.08 30.02
C LYS A 18 21.65 -8.93 30.32
N LYS A 19 21.93 -9.94 29.51
CA LYS A 19 23.16 -10.76 29.64
C LYS A 19 24.40 -9.90 29.44
N LEU A 20 24.38 -8.99 28.47
CA LEU A 20 25.49 -8.08 28.21
C LEU A 20 25.67 -7.06 29.34
N GLU A 21 24.59 -6.48 29.86
CA GLU A 21 24.63 -5.59 31.03
C GLU A 21 25.22 -6.29 32.25
N HIS A 22 24.81 -7.55 32.48
CA HIS A 22 25.35 -8.36 33.57
C HIS A 22 26.84 -8.66 33.39
N SER A 23 27.25 -9.06 32.18
CA SER A 23 28.67 -9.31 31.86
C SER A 23 29.55 -8.06 32.01
N LEU A 24 29.03 -6.89 31.66
CA LEU A 24 29.74 -5.62 31.82
C LEU A 24 29.87 -5.26 33.30
N HIS A 25 28.81 -5.47 34.08
CA HIS A 25 28.83 -5.24 35.53
C HIS A 25 29.81 -6.17 36.25
N THR A 26 29.87 -7.45 35.89
CA THR A 26 30.82 -8.40 36.49
C THR A 26 32.28 -8.13 36.09
N SER A 27 32.50 -7.40 35.00
CA SER A 27 33.83 -6.96 34.56
C SER A 27 34.35 -5.71 35.30
N GLY A 28 33.64 -5.23 36.33
CA GLY A 28 34.06 -4.09 37.15
C GLY A 28 33.78 -2.71 36.54
N LEU A 29 33.00 -2.65 35.46
CA LEU A 29 32.63 -1.38 34.83
C LEU A 29 31.62 -0.59 35.68
N PRO A 30 31.72 0.75 35.69
CA PRO A 30 30.72 1.59 36.33
C PRO A 30 29.31 1.35 35.78
N ARG A 31 28.29 1.48 36.64
CA ARG A 31 26.87 1.29 36.28
C ARG A 31 26.37 2.12 35.09
N TRP A 32 27.01 3.25 34.80
CA TRP A 32 26.66 4.06 33.63
C TRP A 32 27.18 3.44 32.33
N MET A 33 28.33 2.78 32.34
CA MET A 33 28.87 2.06 31.19
C MET A 33 28.10 0.76 30.92
N SER A 34 27.63 0.07 31.96
CA SER A 34 26.80 -1.13 31.78
C SER A 34 25.47 -0.85 31.09
N ARG A 35 25.01 0.41 31.03
CA ARG A 35 23.79 0.84 30.32
C ARG A 35 24.00 1.33 28.89
N LEU A 36 25.25 1.35 28.41
CA LEU A 36 25.59 1.70 27.01
C LEU A 36 24.82 0.89 25.97
N PRO A 37 24.58 -0.43 26.13
CA PRO A 37 23.84 -1.21 25.14
C PRO A 37 22.42 -0.71 24.93
N VAL A 38 21.74 -0.34 26.03
CA VAL A 38 20.37 0.18 25.99
C VAL A 38 20.31 1.58 25.36
N TRP A 39 21.29 2.43 25.68
CA TRP A 39 21.43 3.76 25.07
C TRP A 39 21.66 3.67 23.56
N TRP A 40 22.57 2.78 23.14
CA TRP A 40 22.86 2.55 21.73
C TRP A 40 21.62 2.01 20.99
N LEU A 41 20.90 1.07 21.59
CA LEU A 41 19.66 0.54 21.04
C LEU A 41 18.59 1.62 20.90
N SER A 42 18.45 2.50 21.90
CA SER A 42 17.52 3.64 21.87
C SER A 42 17.86 4.63 20.76
N TRP A 43 19.15 4.93 20.57
CA TRP A 43 19.61 5.82 19.51
C TRP A 43 19.38 5.20 18.13
N HIS A 44 19.74 3.93 17.95
CA HIS A 44 19.53 3.20 16.71
C HIS A 44 18.04 3.16 16.33
N TYR A 45 17.19 2.82 17.30
CA TYR A 45 15.74 2.80 17.11
C TYR A 45 15.18 4.19 16.75
N SER A 46 15.67 5.25 17.40
CA SER A 46 15.28 6.62 17.06
C SER A 46 15.60 6.99 15.61
N ARG A 47 16.81 6.65 15.12
CA ARG A 47 17.18 6.90 13.72
C ARG A 47 16.35 6.08 12.74
N MET A 48 16.05 4.83 13.10
CA MET A 48 15.18 3.99 12.28
C MET A 48 13.77 4.59 12.18
N LEU A 49 13.21 5.09 13.28
CA LEU A 49 11.92 5.78 13.26
C LEU A 49 11.96 7.01 12.35
N ASP A 50 13.00 7.84 12.44
CA ASP A 50 13.12 9.03 11.58
C ASP A 50 13.10 8.67 10.09
N HIS A 51 13.78 7.59 9.68
CA HIS A 51 13.73 7.08 8.30
C HIS A 51 12.34 6.57 7.91
N LYS A 52 11.68 5.82 8.80
CA LYS A 52 10.32 5.31 8.56
C LYS A 52 9.31 6.45 8.45
N ILE A 53 9.40 7.47 9.31
CA ILE A 53 8.58 8.70 9.24
C ILE A 53 8.79 9.40 7.89
N ALA A 54 10.03 9.60 7.47
CA ALA A 54 10.33 10.26 6.19
C ALA A 54 9.83 9.47 4.98
N ARG A 55 9.83 8.13 5.04
CA ARG A 55 9.23 7.27 4.02
C ARG A 55 7.70 7.41 4.02
N MET A 56 7.05 7.34 5.18
CA MET A 56 5.59 7.46 5.26
C MET A 56 5.08 8.82 4.78
N ARG A 57 5.77 9.91 5.12
CA ARG A 57 5.47 11.24 4.59
C ARG A 57 5.62 11.35 3.06
N ARG A 58 6.45 10.52 2.44
CA ARG A 58 6.55 10.47 0.98
C ARG A 58 5.37 9.71 0.37
N ILE A 59 4.93 8.64 1.01
CA ILE A 59 3.76 7.86 0.58
C ILE A 59 2.48 8.72 0.73
N ALA A 60 2.30 9.38 1.88
CA ALA A 60 1.22 10.33 2.12
C ALA A 60 1.10 11.39 1.01
N ARG A 61 2.23 12.03 0.67
CA ARG A 61 2.29 13.01 -0.42
C ARG A 61 1.98 12.43 -1.80
N LYS A 62 2.33 11.16 -2.04
CA LYS A 62 1.89 10.47 -3.25
C LYS A 62 0.37 10.34 -3.24
N PHE A 63 -0.26 9.81 -2.20
CA PHE A 63 -1.73 9.72 -2.17
C PHE A 63 -2.42 11.06 -2.41
N GLU A 64 -1.93 12.14 -1.80
CA GLU A 64 -2.42 13.50 -2.07
C GLU A 64 -2.28 13.92 -3.55
N SER A 65 -1.18 13.56 -4.22
CA SER A 65 -0.96 13.93 -5.62
C SER A 65 -1.78 13.11 -6.62
N TRP A 66 -2.25 11.92 -6.23
CA TRP A 66 -3.04 11.05 -7.11
C TRP A 66 -4.52 11.42 -7.15
N LEU A 67 -5.08 11.93 -6.05
CA LEU A 67 -6.46 12.44 -5.98
C LEU A 67 -6.86 13.38 -7.13
N PRO A 68 -6.09 14.45 -7.46
CA PRO A 68 -6.42 15.31 -8.60
C PRO A 68 -6.26 14.61 -9.95
N ALA A 69 -5.36 13.64 -10.08
CA ALA A 69 -5.17 12.88 -11.31
C ALA A 69 -6.38 11.98 -11.61
N ILE A 70 -6.92 11.31 -10.58
CA ILE A 70 -8.16 10.50 -10.70
C ILE A 70 -9.34 11.39 -11.11
N ARG A 71 -9.46 12.58 -10.49
CA ARG A 71 -10.52 13.55 -10.85
C ARG A 71 -10.37 14.09 -12.27
N ALA A 72 -9.14 14.20 -12.79
CA ALA A 72 -8.89 14.63 -14.17
C ALA A 72 -9.22 13.51 -15.17
N ALA A 73 -8.87 12.26 -14.85
CA ALA A 73 -9.21 11.09 -15.68
C ALA A 73 -10.73 10.90 -15.82
N ASP A 74 -11.48 11.24 -14.77
CA ASP A 74 -12.94 11.21 -14.78
C ASP A 74 -13.58 12.24 -15.75
N GLN A 75 -12.86 13.27 -16.21
CA GLN A 75 -13.39 14.27 -17.13
C GLN A 75 -13.27 13.87 -18.61
N ASP A 76 -12.37 12.95 -18.96
CA ASP A 76 -12.18 12.49 -20.35
C ASP A 76 -12.81 11.10 -20.56
N PRO A 77 -13.83 10.97 -21.43
CA PRO A 77 -14.50 9.70 -21.69
C PRO A 77 -13.60 8.61 -22.29
N ARG A 78 -12.50 8.94 -22.97
CA ARG A 78 -11.53 7.93 -23.45
C ARG A 78 -10.69 7.38 -22.31
N THR A 79 -10.14 8.27 -21.48
CA THR A 79 -9.29 7.88 -20.35
C THR A 79 -10.08 7.16 -19.27
N ARG A 80 -11.36 7.50 -19.08
CA ARG A 80 -12.27 6.89 -18.10
C ARG A 80 -12.41 5.37 -18.22
N LEU A 81 -12.34 4.80 -19.43
CA LEU A 81 -12.44 3.34 -19.65
C LEU A 81 -11.10 2.62 -19.43
N GLU A 82 -9.99 3.22 -19.85
CA GLU A 82 -8.65 2.67 -19.60
C GLU A 82 -8.27 2.71 -18.11
N PHE A 83 -8.93 3.56 -17.33
CA PHE A 83 -8.69 3.72 -15.90
C PHE A 83 -9.21 2.56 -15.04
N ILE A 84 -10.17 1.75 -15.52
CA ILE A 84 -10.80 0.67 -14.74
C ILE A 84 -9.78 -0.43 -14.33
N ASP A 85 -8.92 -0.84 -15.27
CA ASP A 85 -7.90 -1.86 -14.99
C ASP A 85 -6.79 -1.30 -14.08
N LEU A 86 -6.51 0.01 -14.20
CA LEU A 86 -5.56 0.71 -13.34
C LEU A 86 -6.09 0.87 -11.91
N ASP A 87 -7.41 1.07 -11.76
CA ASP A 87 -8.08 1.25 -10.47
C ASP A 87 -7.99 0.00 -9.59
N HIS A 88 -8.15 -1.19 -10.17
CA HIS A 88 -8.00 -2.46 -9.43
C HIS A 88 -6.56 -2.68 -8.95
N ALA A 89 -5.57 -2.51 -9.82
CA ALA A 89 -4.15 -2.65 -9.42
C ALA A 89 -3.75 -1.63 -8.35
N MET A 90 -4.30 -0.42 -8.43
CA MET A 90 -4.06 0.63 -7.46
C MET A 90 -4.76 0.34 -6.12
N HIS A 91 -5.95 -0.25 -6.14
CA HIS A 91 -6.65 -0.68 -4.93
C HIS A 91 -5.82 -1.72 -4.15
N ASP A 92 -5.27 -2.72 -4.85
CA ASP A 92 -4.40 -3.75 -4.25
C ASP A 92 -3.12 -3.13 -3.65
N ASP A 93 -2.48 -2.19 -4.34
CA ASP A 93 -1.28 -1.51 -3.83
C ASP A 93 -1.59 -0.65 -2.59
N ILE A 94 -2.75 0.04 -2.58
CA ILE A 94 -3.20 0.81 -1.42
C ILE A 94 -3.46 -0.13 -0.23
N ASP A 95 -4.14 -1.26 -0.46
CA ASP A 95 -4.43 -2.24 0.60
C ASP A 95 -3.17 -2.88 1.16
N ALA A 96 -2.23 -3.30 0.30
CA ALA A 96 -0.94 -3.83 0.72
C ALA A 96 -0.14 -2.79 1.52
N THR A 97 -0.17 -1.53 1.08
CA THR A 97 0.48 -0.41 1.77
C THR A 97 -0.14 -0.17 3.15
N ARG A 98 -1.48 -0.18 3.24
CA ARG A 98 -2.23 -0.04 4.50
C ARG A 98 -1.93 -1.17 5.48
N GLN A 99 -1.91 -2.41 5.00
CA GLN A 99 -1.54 -3.58 5.81
C GLN A 99 -0.13 -3.44 6.37
N THR A 100 0.83 -3.06 5.52
CA THR A 100 2.22 -2.82 5.94
C THR A 100 2.31 -1.71 7.01
N MET A 101 1.50 -0.65 6.91
CA MET A 101 1.46 0.42 7.91
C MET A 101 0.95 -0.08 9.26
N TRP A 102 -0.07 -0.94 9.27
CA TRP A 102 -0.58 -1.56 10.50
C TRP A 102 0.44 -2.48 11.17
N GLU A 103 1.17 -3.27 10.38
CA GLU A 103 2.26 -4.10 10.90
C GLU A 103 3.38 -3.25 11.52
N LEU A 104 3.77 -2.17 10.84
CA LEU A 104 4.76 -1.24 11.38
C LEU A 104 4.30 -0.55 12.67
N ARG A 105 3.00 -0.26 12.80
CA ARG A 105 2.41 0.22 14.06
C ARG A 105 2.55 -0.82 15.16
N ALA A 106 2.21 -2.08 14.90
CA ALA A 106 2.35 -3.17 15.86
C ALA A 106 3.81 -3.28 16.35
N TYR A 107 4.77 -3.29 15.42
CA TYR A 107 6.19 -3.35 15.77
C TYR A 107 6.67 -2.15 16.61
N CYS A 108 6.15 -0.96 16.34
CA CYS A 108 6.48 0.22 17.14
C CYS A 108 6.03 0.06 18.60
N ILE A 109 4.85 -0.52 18.82
CA ILE A 109 4.28 -0.79 20.16
C ILE A 109 5.07 -1.89 20.87
N ASP A 110 5.42 -2.97 20.17
CA ASP A 110 6.22 -4.07 20.72
C ASP A 110 7.60 -3.57 21.18
N ILE A 111 8.26 -2.74 20.36
CA ILE A 111 9.57 -2.18 20.71
C ILE A 111 9.45 -1.17 21.87
N ALA A 112 8.36 -0.38 21.94
CA ALA A 112 8.10 0.48 23.10
C ALA A 112 7.96 -0.34 24.39
N THR A 113 7.22 -1.44 24.32
CA THR A 113 7.04 -2.39 25.43
C THR A 113 8.37 -3.01 25.84
N MET A 114 9.22 -3.38 24.87
CA MET A 114 10.57 -3.91 25.08
C MET A 114 11.45 -2.92 25.87
N PHE A 115 11.47 -1.64 25.52
CA PHE A 115 12.20 -0.62 26.29
C PHE A 115 11.65 -0.46 27.71
N GLY A 116 10.33 -0.55 27.88
CA GLY A 116 9.69 -0.60 29.20
C GLY A 116 10.17 -1.78 30.06
N GLN A 117 10.28 -2.98 29.48
CA GLN A 117 10.79 -4.18 30.14
C GLN A 117 12.29 -4.13 30.47
N LEU A 118 13.05 -3.29 29.76
CA LEU A 118 14.45 -2.96 30.05
C LEU A 118 14.58 -1.84 31.10
N GLY A 119 13.46 -1.25 31.56
CA GLY A 119 13.47 -0.15 32.52
C GLY A 119 14.02 1.16 31.95
N TYR A 120 13.97 1.33 30.63
CA TYR A 120 14.47 2.52 29.94
C TYR A 120 13.31 3.37 29.43
N GLN A 121 13.32 4.65 29.80
CA GLN A 121 12.36 5.63 29.33
C GLN A 121 13.09 6.85 28.77
N SER A 122 12.69 7.29 27.59
CA SER A 122 13.22 8.50 26.95
C SER A 122 12.07 9.35 26.42
N ALA A 123 12.01 10.61 26.87
CA ALA A 123 11.02 11.56 26.39
C ALA A 123 11.14 11.81 24.88
N GLN A 124 12.38 11.85 24.37
CA GLN A 124 12.64 12.04 22.94
C GLN A 124 12.14 10.85 22.12
N LEU A 125 12.35 9.63 22.61
CA LEU A 125 11.87 8.43 21.94
C LEU A 125 10.35 8.37 21.91
N ASN A 126 9.71 8.66 23.05
CA ASN A 126 8.25 8.72 23.14
C ASN A 126 7.66 9.75 22.18
N ARG A 127 8.28 10.94 22.03
CA ARG A 127 7.85 11.95 21.06
C ARG A 127 7.93 11.42 19.62
N ARG A 128 9.06 10.78 19.25
CA ARG A 128 9.22 10.19 17.91
C ARG A 128 8.24 9.06 17.65
N GLN A 129 7.98 8.19 18.63
CA GLN A 129 7.00 7.12 18.51
C GLN A 129 5.60 7.67 18.28
N ARG A 130 5.16 8.67 19.06
CA ARG A 130 3.86 9.31 18.85
C ARG A 130 3.76 9.96 17.47
N LEU A 131 4.81 10.65 17.04
CA LEU A 131 4.85 11.24 15.70
C LEU A 131 4.77 10.16 14.59
N PHE A 132 5.44 9.03 14.77
CA PHE A 132 5.35 7.94 13.82
C PHE A 132 3.94 7.34 13.75
N LEU A 133 3.32 7.11 14.90
CA LEU A 133 1.95 6.60 14.98
C LEU A 133 0.95 7.57 14.35
N SER A 134 1.07 8.88 14.61
CA SER A 134 0.19 9.87 14.02
C SER A 134 0.36 9.97 12.50
N VAL A 135 1.59 9.85 11.99
CA VAL A 135 1.85 9.82 10.54
C VAL A 135 1.26 8.56 9.90
N ILE A 136 1.35 7.39 10.56
CA ILE A 136 0.69 6.16 10.07
C ILE A 136 -0.81 6.39 9.98
N GLU A 137 -1.44 6.88 11.05
CA GLU A 137 -2.88 7.11 11.11
C GLU A 137 -3.34 8.08 10.01
N GLN A 138 -2.65 9.21 9.87
CA GLN A 138 -2.94 10.17 8.81
C GLN A 138 -2.81 9.55 7.41
N THR A 139 -1.78 8.73 7.19
CA THR A 139 -1.57 8.09 5.88
C THR A 139 -2.64 7.05 5.59
N CYS A 140 -3.09 6.30 6.60
CA CYS A 140 -4.22 5.36 6.48
C CYS A 140 -5.53 6.08 6.15
N VAL A 141 -5.79 7.25 6.73
CA VAL A 141 -6.96 8.07 6.38
C VAL A 141 -6.88 8.52 4.92
N GLN A 142 -5.72 8.99 4.46
CA GLN A 142 -5.52 9.39 3.07
C GLN A 142 -5.70 8.23 2.08
N ALA A 143 -5.19 7.06 2.42
CA ALA A 143 -5.39 5.83 1.67
C ALA A 143 -6.89 5.47 1.57
N ALA A 144 -7.63 5.54 2.68
CA ALA A 144 -9.07 5.27 2.70
C ALA A 144 -9.85 6.28 1.84
N THR A 145 -9.56 7.57 1.93
CA THR A 145 -10.18 8.60 1.09
C THR A 145 -9.89 8.37 -0.40
N MET A 146 -8.69 7.93 -0.73
CA MET A 146 -8.34 7.57 -2.11
C MET A 146 -9.14 6.36 -2.59
N GLN A 147 -9.26 5.30 -1.77
CA GLN A 147 -10.09 4.12 -2.07
C GLN A 147 -11.56 4.50 -2.29
N GLU A 148 -12.14 5.34 -1.43
CA GLU A 148 -13.52 5.82 -1.59
C GLU A 148 -13.71 6.58 -2.90
N THR A 149 -12.72 7.39 -3.30
CA THR A 149 -12.76 8.14 -4.56
C THR A 149 -12.69 7.22 -5.77
N LEU A 150 -11.91 6.14 -5.70
CA LEU A 150 -11.83 5.12 -6.74
C LEU A 150 -13.13 4.34 -6.89
N VAL A 151 -13.70 3.86 -5.78
CA VAL A 151 -14.99 3.15 -5.80
C VAL A 151 -16.09 4.04 -6.38
N ALA A 152 -16.08 5.34 -6.05
CA ALA A 152 -17.02 6.30 -6.62
C ALA A 152 -16.78 6.57 -8.12
N HIS A 153 -15.54 6.50 -8.60
CA HIS A 153 -15.23 6.53 -10.03
C HIS A 153 -15.77 5.27 -10.72
N ASP A 154 -15.38 4.08 -10.26
CA ASP A 154 -15.81 2.78 -10.81
C ASP A 154 -17.33 2.65 -10.90
N THR A 155 -18.05 3.00 -9.83
CA THR A 155 -19.52 2.94 -9.80
C THR A 155 -20.14 3.83 -10.89
N ARG A 156 -19.55 5.01 -11.17
CA ARG A 156 -20.02 5.91 -12.22
C ARG A 156 -19.71 5.38 -13.61
N VAL A 157 -18.52 4.81 -13.82
CA VAL A 157 -18.16 4.22 -15.12
C VAL A 157 -19.01 3.00 -15.43
N LEU A 158 -19.25 2.14 -14.45
CA LEU A 158 -20.13 0.98 -14.59
C LEU A 158 -21.57 1.38 -14.92
N ALA A 159 -22.11 2.42 -14.27
CA ALA A 159 -23.44 2.93 -14.59
C ALA A 159 -23.55 3.44 -16.03
N LEU A 160 -22.51 4.14 -16.53
CA LEU A 160 -22.46 4.61 -17.92
C LEU A 160 -22.36 3.46 -18.91
N LEU A 161 -21.55 2.43 -18.61
CA LEU A 161 -21.46 1.23 -19.43
C LEU A 161 -22.80 0.48 -19.50
N GLN A 162 -23.48 0.31 -18.37
CA GLN A 162 -24.82 -0.29 -18.33
C GLN A 162 -25.84 0.51 -19.13
N GLN A 163 -25.84 1.85 -19.01
CA GLN A 163 -26.73 2.71 -19.79
C GLN A 163 -26.44 2.62 -21.29
N SER A 164 -25.17 2.52 -21.69
CA SER A 164 -24.78 2.35 -23.09
C SER A 164 -25.17 1.00 -23.68
N GLN A 165 -25.14 -0.07 -22.88
CA GLN A 165 -25.64 -1.39 -23.27
C GLN A 165 -27.16 -1.43 -23.36
N GLN A 166 -27.86 -0.79 -22.43
CA GLN A 166 -29.33 -0.68 -22.44
C GLN A 166 -29.84 0.20 -23.60
N SER A 167 -29.06 1.21 -24.00
CA SER A 167 -29.36 2.12 -25.11
C SER A 167 -28.92 1.59 -26.48
N ARG A 168 -28.35 0.38 -26.53
CA ARG A 168 -28.16 -0.38 -27.77
C ARG A 168 -29.35 -1.35 -27.91
N PRO A 169 -30.52 -0.92 -28.39
CA PRO A 169 -31.57 -1.86 -28.75
C PRO A 169 -31.02 -2.78 -29.83
N GLU A 170 -31.38 -4.05 -29.76
CA GLU A 170 -31.12 -5.06 -30.77
C GLU A 170 -31.35 -4.49 -32.18
N GLN A 171 -30.27 -4.24 -32.92
CA GLN A 171 -30.37 -4.19 -34.38
C GLN A 171 -30.40 -5.63 -34.88
N SER A 172 -31.58 -6.21 -34.84
CA SER A 172 -32.09 -7.22 -35.76
C SER A 172 -33.60 -7.13 -35.63
N PRO A 173 -34.39 -6.83 -36.69
CA PRO A 173 -34.42 -7.66 -37.91
C PRO A 173 -34.82 -6.93 -39.22
N HIS A 174 -34.34 -7.40 -40.38
CA HIS A 174 -35.19 -7.40 -41.58
C HIS A 174 -34.89 -8.55 -42.53
N SER A 175 -35.95 -9.32 -42.78
CA SER A 175 -36.07 -10.42 -43.72
C SER A 175 -36.16 -9.92 -45.17
N GLN A 176 -35.51 -10.67 -46.08
CA GLN A 176 -35.83 -11.07 -47.49
C GLN A 176 -36.97 -10.36 -48.25
N PRO A 177 -36.91 -10.15 -49.60
CA PRO A 177 -36.88 -11.25 -50.60
C PRO A 177 -36.28 -10.96 -52.01
N GLY A 178 -36.09 -12.00 -52.84
CA GLY A 178 -36.32 -11.91 -54.30
C GLY A 178 -35.12 -11.90 -55.27
N SER A 179 -34.88 -13.07 -55.90
CA SER A 179 -34.75 -13.29 -57.36
C SER A 179 -33.70 -12.53 -58.21
N ASP A 180 -32.63 -13.26 -58.59
CA ASP A 180 -32.09 -13.58 -59.96
C ASP A 180 -31.85 -12.46 -61.02
N PRO A 181 -31.15 -12.71 -62.15
CA PRO A 181 -30.10 -13.70 -62.50
C PRO A 181 -28.91 -13.07 -63.29
N ALA A 182 -27.76 -13.75 -63.38
CA ALA A 182 -26.73 -13.67 -64.46
C ALA A 182 -25.37 -14.11 -63.87
N GLY A 183 -24.64 -15.11 -64.36
CA GLY A 183 -24.44 -15.43 -65.77
C GLY A 183 -23.06 -14.92 -66.20
N VAL A 184 -21.96 -15.50 -65.70
CA VAL A 184 -20.64 -15.44 -66.35
C VAL A 184 -19.84 -16.71 -66.03
N ARG A 185 -19.75 -17.62 -67.02
CA ARG A 185 -18.63 -18.56 -67.14
C ARG A 185 -17.36 -17.76 -67.47
N PRO A 186 -16.19 -18.25 -67.04
CA PRO A 186 -15.05 -18.29 -67.95
C PRO A 186 -14.61 -19.74 -68.16
N GLN A 187 -14.78 -20.17 -69.39
CA GLN A 187 -14.21 -21.38 -69.95
C GLN A 187 -12.79 -21.07 -70.44
N GLU A 188 -11.86 -21.96 -70.09
CA GLU A 188 -10.61 -22.29 -70.78
C GLU A 188 -9.51 -21.23 -70.96
N ALA A 189 -8.37 -21.48 -70.31
CA ALA A 189 -7.06 -21.27 -70.91
C ALA A 189 -6.21 -22.54 -70.75
N ARG A 190 -5.90 -23.13 -71.91
CA ARG A 190 -5.06 -24.30 -72.19
C ARG A 190 -3.62 -24.19 -71.66
N ALA A 191 -3.09 -25.32 -71.24
CA ALA A 191 -1.85 -25.88 -71.79
C ALA A 191 -2.26 -27.24 -72.40
N ALA A 192 -1.98 -27.57 -73.66
CA ALA A 192 -0.85 -27.26 -74.53
C ALA A 192 -1.25 -26.71 -75.91
#